data_AF-A0A9P1I4Q6-F1
#
_entry.id   AF-A0A9P1I4Q6-F1
#
_cell.length_a   1.000
_cell.length_b   1.000
_cell.length_c   1.000
_cell.angle_alpha   90.00
_cell.angle_beta   90.00
_cell.angle_gamma   90.00
#
_symmetry.space_group_name_H-M   'P 1'
#
loop_
_entity.id
_entity.type
_entity.pdbx_description
1 polymer ?
#
loop_
_entity_poly.entity_id
_entity_poly.type
_entity_poly.pdbx_seq_one_letter_code
_entity_poly.pdbx_strand_id
1 'polypeptide(L)'
;MDQSFVLTDGLKKIFSEFSSLQELPHAFDDSLISKLVDHLEIDGNICRCVLDELETKPFSKHSKVSRSFLSKLTEKAIQSEFIEHQHSIETYVEKSLEDIVSEENSEALYDILPICIALYKSRGPPNNLIQLCLSFLPDESLSIFARRNLEDLVCLVSSDIEEETLNTIVQMFCATKFPLVRNGLCRVLTAKKDSLTTQARYRLISDVQQSRVEGEIVYKLISDIIDDLSISTDRNSWSSEIVRTSICLNIVKRLQDEGIRTQIAHSVLNIARPKLRHFTELLPFLPETIIKDMLSVFSKQFESKTLCPFSDIVNFLGAICTRVERNEFFSLLDHCTSRLFDSPAALEKVQEAFGSEVIDDECMKHVKEALVPSIKNAMQETQWEEKDTAIEIAILFPSLIEYLGDLNELILKNSSPYVRAAALRCFLKHGSKNDEAASLCLSVFNNDNDQEPRRMAISYLEAILPNSCDEAFSILGKALEDPDIDIRNCIISICQKALLHNPLYKVNVVKELNEWTEDPEIGSKIRSLLHPDSISSVSEPLEHILAEMMIGLSIGCTEDIDCY
;
A
#
# COMPACT_ATOMS: atom_id res chain seq x y z
N MET A 1 13.60 41.00 27.61
CA MET A 1 12.80 41.32 26.41
C MET A 1 11.87 40.14 26.24
N ASP A 2 10.56 40.40 26.14
CA ASP A 2 9.56 39.33 25.98
C ASP A 2 9.89 38.54 24.71
N GLN A 3 10.10 37.22 24.82
CA GLN A 3 10.41 36.36 23.67
C GLN A 3 9.34 36.49 22.57
N SER A 4 8.08 36.73 22.95
CA SER A 4 6.95 37.00 22.04
C SER A 4 7.20 38.18 21.07
N PHE A 5 7.87 39.26 21.50
CA PHE A 5 8.17 40.40 20.62
C PHE A 5 9.24 40.07 19.57
N VAL A 6 10.29 39.35 19.97
CA VAL A 6 11.38 38.95 19.06
C VAL A 6 10.86 37.98 18.00
N LEU A 7 9.97 37.06 18.38
CA LEU A 7 9.32 36.13 17.46
C LEU A 7 8.39 36.87 16.47
N THR A 8 7.60 37.83 16.95
CA THR A 8 6.69 38.62 16.11
C THR A 8 7.46 39.46 15.07
N ASP A 9 8.54 40.11 15.47
CA ASP A 9 9.39 40.88 14.54
C ASP A 9 10.09 39.96 13.52
N GLY A 10 10.51 38.77 13.95
CA GLY A 10 11.06 37.73 13.08
C GLY A 10 10.06 37.27 12.01
N LEU A 11 8.82 36.98 12.42
CA LEU A 11 7.75 36.57 11.50
C LEU A 11 7.42 37.67 10.48
N LYS A 12 7.30 38.93 10.90
CA LYS A 12 7.08 40.06 9.97
C LYS A 12 8.19 40.18 8.94
N LYS A 13 9.43 39.95 9.35
CA LYS A 13 10.57 39.95 8.44
C LYS A 13 10.48 38.80 7.43
N ILE A 14 10.14 37.59 7.88
CA ILE A 14 9.94 36.43 7.00
C ILE A 14 8.83 36.70 5.98
N PHE A 15 7.69 37.25 6.40
CA PHE A 15 6.60 37.62 5.47
C PHE A 15 7.05 38.64 4.42
N SER A 16 7.81 39.65 4.82
CA SER A 16 8.36 40.64 3.90
C SER A 16 9.26 39.99 2.84
N GLU A 17 10.13 39.05 3.22
CA GLU A 17 11.00 38.33 2.28
C GLU A 17 10.19 37.40 1.36
N PHE A 18 9.24 36.64 1.92
CA PHE A 18 8.39 35.72 1.16
C PHE A 18 7.47 36.44 0.17
N SER A 19 7.12 37.70 0.42
CA SER A 19 6.13 38.46 -0.38
C SER A 19 6.45 38.53 -1.88
N SER A 20 7.73 38.39 -2.25
CA SER A 20 8.22 38.42 -3.63
C SER A 20 8.54 37.05 -4.23
N LEU A 21 8.59 35.98 -3.43
CA LEU A 21 9.06 34.66 -3.83
C LEU A 21 7.93 33.76 -4.35
N GLN A 22 8.06 33.26 -5.58
CA GLN A 22 7.18 32.21 -6.11
C GLN A 22 7.64 30.81 -5.73
N GLU A 23 8.94 30.62 -5.51
CA GLU A 23 9.54 29.36 -5.08
C GLU A 23 10.60 29.65 -4.02
N LEU A 24 10.86 28.68 -3.14
CA LEU A 24 11.92 28.80 -2.13
C LEU A 24 13.28 28.66 -2.82
N PRO A 25 14.30 29.45 -2.42
CA PRO A 25 15.65 29.32 -2.98
C PRO A 25 16.19 27.90 -2.80
N HIS A 26 16.97 27.38 -3.75
CA HIS A 26 17.59 26.03 -3.62
C HIS A 26 18.46 25.85 -2.38
N ALA A 27 19.01 26.96 -1.85
CA ALA A 27 19.80 26.97 -0.62
C ALA A 27 18.94 26.95 0.66
N PHE A 28 17.62 27.03 0.54
CA PHE A 28 16.70 27.05 1.66
C PHE A 28 16.21 25.62 1.98
N ASP A 29 16.32 25.21 3.25
CA ASP A 29 15.75 23.95 3.71
C ASP A 29 14.26 24.13 4.06
N ASP A 30 13.39 23.63 3.19
CA ASP A 30 11.93 23.68 3.36
C ASP A 30 11.46 23.03 4.68
N SER A 31 12.24 22.12 5.27
CA SER A 31 11.93 21.50 6.56
C SER A 31 11.90 22.53 7.70
N LEU A 32 12.63 23.64 7.56
CA LEU A 32 12.66 24.73 8.55
C LEU A 32 11.29 25.40 8.72
N ILE A 33 10.48 25.49 7.66
CA ILE A 33 9.11 26.03 7.76
C ILE A 33 8.27 25.15 8.67
N SER A 34 8.30 23.82 8.45
CA SER A 34 7.54 22.88 9.27
C SER A 34 8.06 22.86 10.70
N LYS A 35 9.39 22.82 10.90
CA LYS A 35 10.02 22.92 12.23
C LYS A 35 9.59 24.20 12.96
N LEU A 36 9.62 25.35 12.28
CA LEU A 36 9.19 26.63 12.88
C LEU A 36 7.72 26.55 13.28
N VAL A 37 6.84 26.16 12.35
CA VAL A 37 5.40 26.07 12.62
C VAL A 37 5.13 25.12 13.76
N ASP A 38 5.77 23.95 13.83
CA ASP A 38 5.54 22.95 14.89
C ASP A 38 5.95 23.45 16.28
N HIS A 39 7.09 24.13 16.39
CA HIS A 39 7.62 24.59 17.67
C HIS A 39 7.03 25.94 18.12
N LEU A 40 6.41 26.71 17.21
CA LEU A 40 5.84 28.03 17.55
C LEU A 40 4.62 27.90 18.48
N GLU A 41 4.69 28.43 19.69
CA GLU A 41 3.52 28.58 20.57
C GLU A 41 2.70 29.79 20.11
N ILE A 42 1.44 29.58 19.72
CA ILE A 42 0.58 30.66 19.25
C ILE A 42 0.02 31.45 20.44
N ASP A 43 0.43 32.72 20.55
CA ASP A 43 -0.11 33.68 21.51
C ASP A 43 -0.88 34.83 20.80
N GLY A 44 -1.43 35.76 21.59
CA GLY A 44 -2.22 36.87 21.06
C GLY A 44 -1.43 37.82 20.13
N ASN A 45 -0.11 37.96 20.31
CA ASN A 45 0.72 38.82 19.46
C ASN A 45 0.99 38.16 18.10
N ILE A 46 1.28 36.86 18.10
CA ILE A 46 1.48 36.06 16.89
C ILE A 46 0.17 35.96 16.10
N CYS A 47 -0.96 35.69 16.78
CA CYS A 47 -2.28 35.71 16.14
C CYS A 47 -2.56 37.05 15.46
N ARG A 48 -2.31 38.17 16.15
CA ARG A 48 -2.49 39.50 15.58
C ARG A 48 -1.58 39.74 14.38
N CYS A 49 -0.33 39.26 14.43
CA CYS A 49 0.58 39.35 13.29
C CYS A 49 0.06 38.60 12.06
N VAL A 50 -0.51 37.40 12.24
CA VAL A 50 -1.10 36.61 11.16
C VAL A 50 -2.33 37.32 10.57
N LEU A 51 -3.18 37.90 11.42
CA LEU A 51 -4.36 38.66 11.00
C LEU A 51 -3.99 39.93 10.23
N ASP A 52 -3.04 40.71 10.76
CA ASP A 52 -2.54 41.92 10.11
C ASP A 52 -2.02 41.56 8.69
N GLU A 53 -1.34 40.42 8.54
CA GLU A 53 -0.83 39.94 7.24
C GLU A 53 -1.94 39.49 6.29
N LEU A 54 -2.97 38.77 6.78
CA LEU A 54 -4.16 38.41 5.99
C LEU A 54 -4.85 39.68 5.46
N GLU A 55 -4.99 40.73 6.26
CA GLU A 55 -5.69 41.97 5.88
C GLU A 55 -4.91 42.84 4.87
N THR A 56 -3.63 42.59 4.63
CA THR A 56 -2.81 43.44 3.73
C THR A 56 -3.28 43.45 2.28
N LYS A 57 -3.69 42.29 1.74
CA LYS A 57 -4.12 42.10 0.35
C LYS A 57 -4.89 40.78 0.18
N PRO A 58 -5.70 40.63 -0.89
CA PRO A 58 -6.43 39.39 -1.15
C PRO A 58 -5.51 38.17 -1.23
N PHE A 59 -5.99 37.01 -0.79
CA PHE A 59 -5.20 35.78 -0.74
C PHE A 59 -4.60 35.40 -2.10
N SER A 60 -5.35 35.61 -3.20
CA SER A 60 -4.90 35.35 -4.57
C SER A 60 -3.71 36.22 -5.01
N LYS A 61 -3.48 37.36 -4.35
CA LYS A 61 -2.41 38.33 -4.66
C LYS A 61 -1.15 38.14 -3.81
N HIS A 62 -1.17 37.21 -2.87
CA HIS A 62 0.04 36.75 -2.18
C HIS A 62 0.87 35.85 -3.11
N SER A 63 2.19 35.86 -2.95
CA SER A 63 3.08 34.94 -3.67
C SER A 63 2.85 33.50 -3.20
N LYS A 64 3.23 32.50 -4.00
CA LYS A 64 3.01 31.08 -3.65
C LYS A 64 3.65 30.68 -2.31
N VAL A 65 4.89 31.12 -2.06
CA VAL A 65 5.57 30.87 -0.77
C VAL A 65 4.84 31.54 0.39
N SER A 66 4.43 32.81 0.21
CA SER A 66 3.67 33.54 1.23
C SER A 66 2.33 32.88 1.54
N ARG A 67 1.57 32.46 0.52
CA ARG A 67 0.29 31.78 0.69
C ARG A 67 0.43 30.48 1.48
N SER A 68 1.40 29.64 1.11
CA SER A 68 1.65 28.38 1.80
C SER A 68 2.03 28.59 3.27
N PHE A 69 2.91 29.55 3.55
CA PHE A 69 3.33 29.87 4.92
C PHE A 69 2.18 30.47 5.75
N LEU A 70 1.46 31.42 5.17
CA LEU A 70 0.29 32.05 5.81
C LEU A 70 -0.80 31.03 6.09
N SER A 71 -1.02 30.07 5.18
CA SER A 71 -1.97 28.97 5.37
C SER A 71 -1.62 28.10 6.58
N LYS A 72 -0.37 27.64 6.70
CA LYS A 72 0.08 26.82 7.83
C LYS A 72 -0.03 27.56 9.17
N LEU A 73 0.37 28.83 9.22
CA LEU A 73 0.26 29.64 10.44
C LEU A 73 -1.19 29.91 10.82
N THR A 74 -2.05 30.20 9.84
CA THR A 74 -3.49 30.43 10.09
C THR A 74 -4.17 29.15 10.56
N GLU A 75 -3.85 28.00 9.97
CA GLU A 75 -4.34 26.70 10.42
C GLU A 75 -3.95 26.44 11.89
N LYS A 76 -2.67 26.64 12.24
CA LYS A 76 -2.20 26.48 13.63
C LYS A 76 -2.89 27.46 14.58
N ALA A 77 -3.11 28.70 14.14
CA ALA A 77 -3.82 29.71 14.94
C ALA A 77 -5.28 29.33 15.20
N ILE A 78 -5.99 28.78 14.21
CA ILE A 78 -7.36 28.29 14.36
C ILE A 78 -7.40 27.11 15.34
N GLN A 79 -6.46 26.17 15.23
CA GLN A 79 -6.37 24.98 16.11
C GLN A 79 -6.03 25.32 17.57
N SER A 80 -5.34 26.44 17.81
CA SER A 80 -4.92 26.87 19.16
C SER A 80 -6.05 27.52 19.99
N GLU A 81 -7.30 27.43 19.53
CA GLU A 81 -8.52 27.96 20.20
C GLU A 81 -8.45 29.45 20.59
N PHE A 82 -7.67 30.27 19.88
CA PHE A 82 -7.67 31.72 20.09
C PHE A 82 -8.93 32.34 19.46
N ILE A 83 -10.04 32.23 20.19
CA ILE A 83 -11.43 32.47 19.75
C ILE A 83 -11.72 33.93 19.37
N GLU A 84 -10.95 34.91 19.85
CA GLU A 84 -11.31 36.34 19.75
C GLU A 84 -11.32 36.89 18.30
N HIS A 85 -10.66 36.24 17.35
CA HIS A 85 -10.50 36.77 15.98
C HIS A 85 -10.92 35.83 14.85
N GLN A 86 -11.52 34.67 15.16
CA GLN A 86 -11.91 33.68 14.15
C GLN A 86 -12.96 34.21 13.14
N HIS A 87 -13.86 35.11 13.55
CA HIS A 87 -14.85 35.71 12.64
C HIS A 87 -14.21 36.59 11.54
N SER A 88 -13.09 37.25 11.85
CA SER A 88 -12.33 38.02 10.86
C SER A 88 -11.68 37.10 9.83
N ILE A 89 -11.17 35.94 10.26
CA ILE A 89 -10.60 34.92 9.37
C ILE A 89 -11.68 34.33 8.45
N GLU A 90 -12.86 34.01 8.99
CA GLU A 90 -14.01 33.52 8.20
C GLU A 90 -14.38 34.51 7.08
N THR A 91 -14.58 35.79 7.44
CA THR A 91 -14.93 36.84 6.48
C THR A 91 -13.85 37.01 5.40
N TYR A 92 -12.57 36.93 5.80
CA TYR A 92 -11.46 36.99 4.87
C TYR A 92 -11.41 35.79 3.91
N VAL A 93 -11.66 34.58 4.42
CA VAL A 93 -11.68 33.36 3.61
C VAL A 93 -12.83 33.40 2.61
N GLU A 94 -14.04 33.80 3.02
CA GLU A 94 -15.19 33.92 2.12
C GLU A 94 -14.88 34.86 0.95
N LYS A 95 -14.38 36.07 1.25
CA LYS A 95 -13.99 37.04 0.22
C LYS A 95 -12.85 36.54 -0.67
N SER A 96 -11.87 35.87 -0.08
CA SER A 96 -10.73 35.33 -0.82
C SER A 96 -11.15 34.21 -1.78
N LEU A 97 -12.12 33.38 -1.38
CA LEU A 97 -12.67 32.34 -2.26
C LEU A 97 -13.44 32.95 -3.44
N GLU A 98 -14.23 34.00 -3.21
CA GLU A 98 -14.90 34.74 -4.29
C GLU A 98 -13.90 35.34 -5.29
N ASP A 99 -12.83 35.96 -4.78
CA ASP A 99 -11.75 36.51 -5.60
C ASP A 99 -11.05 35.40 -6.41
N ILE A 100 -10.70 34.27 -5.77
CA ILE A 100 -10.05 33.12 -6.42
C ILE A 100 -10.92 32.54 -7.54
N VAL A 101 -12.24 32.43 -7.33
CA VAL A 101 -13.20 32.01 -8.36
C VAL A 101 -13.23 33.00 -9.51
N SER A 102 -13.37 34.29 -9.21
CA SER A 102 -13.49 35.32 -10.25
C SER A 102 -12.23 35.44 -11.13
N GLU A 103 -11.07 35.12 -10.56
CA GLU A 103 -9.77 35.19 -11.23
C GLU A 103 -9.31 33.86 -11.84
N GLU A 104 -10.10 32.78 -11.73
CA GLU A 104 -9.75 31.41 -12.17
C GLU A 104 -8.38 30.94 -11.61
N ASN A 105 -8.02 31.36 -10.39
CA ASN A 105 -6.70 31.11 -9.80
C ASN A 105 -6.67 29.78 -9.02
N SER A 106 -6.64 28.67 -9.76
CA SER A 106 -6.63 27.32 -9.16
C SER A 106 -5.43 27.07 -8.23
N GLU A 107 -4.30 27.76 -8.42
CA GLU A 107 -3.13 27.65 -7.53
C GLU A 107 -3.41 28.19 -6.11
N ALA A 108 -4.04 29.35 -6.00
CA ALA A 108 -4.41 29.93 -4.71
C ALA A 108 -5.47 29.09 -3.97
N LEU A 109 -6.28 28.32 -4.71
CA LEU A 109 -7.26 27.39 -4.12
C LEU A 109 -6.58 26.30 -3.28
N TYR A 110 -5.41 25.79 -3.69
CA TYR A 110 -4.69 24.78 -2.91
C TYR A 110 -4.29 25.28 -1.54
N ASP A 111 -3.76 26.50 -1.49
CA ASP A 111 -3.20 27.07 -0.27
C ASP A 111 -4.31 27.51 0.69
N ILE A 112 -5.50 27.88 0.21
CA ILE A 112 -6.60 28.31 1.09
C ILE A 112 -7.40 27.15 1.69
N LEU A 113 -7.44 25.99 1.02
CA LEU A 113 -8.24 24.84 1.46
C LEU A 113 -7.92 24.32 2.88
N PRO A 114 -6.65 24.24 3.33
CA PRO A 114 -6.33 23.88 4.71
C PRO A 114 -6.97 24.81 5.74
N ILE A 115 -7.01 26.12 5.45
CA ILE A 115 -7.67 27.12 6.30
C ILE A 115 -9.18 26.84 6.38
N CYS A 116 -9.82 26.58 5.23
CA CYS A 116 -11.24 26.22 5.17
C CYS A 116 -11.56 24.97 6.00
N ILE A 117 -10.72 23.93 5.92
CA ILE A 117 -10.87 22.69 6.70
C ILE A 117 -10.69 22.96 8.19
N ALA A 118 -9.71 23.78 8.58
CA ALA A 118 -9.46 24.15 9.97
C ALA A 118 -10.64 24.95 10.56
N LEU A 119 -11.14 25.94 9.83
CA LEU A 119 -12.34 26.70 10.20
C LEU A 119 -13.55 25.78 10.38
N TYR A 120 -13.78 24.89 9.41
CA TYR A 120 -14.88 23.92 9.46
C TYR A 120 -14.87 23.09 10.74
N LYS A 121 -13.71 22.53 11.12
CA LYS A 121 -13.56 21.73 12.34
C LYS A 121 -13.84 22.51 13.63
N SER A 122 -13.62 23.82 13.62
CA SER A 122 -13.75 24.67 14.82
C SER A 122 -15.16 25.22 15.05
N ARG A 123 -15.89 25.65 14.00
CA ARG A 123 -17.20 26.34 14.12
C ARG A 123 -18.26 25.97 13.08
N GLY A 124 -17.98 25.05 12.17
CA GLY A 124 -18.87 24.71 11.05
C GLY A 124 -18.50 25.43 9.75
N PRO A 125 -19.23 25.18 8.65
CA PRO A 125 -18.85 25.66 7.32
C PRO A 125 -19.13 27.17 7.16
N PRO A 126 -18.21 27.94 6.55
CA PRO A 126 -18.52 29.26 6.00
C PRO A 126 -19.72 29.20 5.05
N ASN A 127 -20.47 30.30 4.94
CA ASN A 127 -21.63 30.35 4.07
C ASN A 127 -21.19 30.15 2.60
N ASN A 128 -21.97 29.41 1.82
CA ASN A 128 -21.72 29.12 0.40
C ASN A 128 -20.42 28.33 0.08
N LEU A 129 -19.61 27.93 1.07
CA LEU A 129 -18.36 27.18 0.82
C LEU A 129 -18.61 25.88 0.04
N ILE A 130 -19.71 25.17 0.34
CA ILE A 130 -20.07 23.94 -0.37
C ILE A 130 -20.38 24.23 -1.84
N GLN A 131 -21.21 25.24 -2.12
CA GLN A 131 -21.58 25.61 -3.49
C GLN A 131 -20.35 25.99 -4.31
N LEU A 132 -19.41 26.72 -3.69
CA LEU A 132 -18.15 27.12 -4.30
C LEU A 132 -17.23 25.91 -4.54
N CYS A 133 -17.13 24.97 -3.60
CA CYS A 133 -16.39 23.72 -3.83
C CYS A 133 -17.00 22.92 -4.99
N LEU A 134 -18.33 22.84 -5.05
CA LEU A 134 -19.03 22.14 -6.12
C LEU A 134 -18.87 22.79 -7.49
N SER A 135 -18.71 24.12 -7.58
CA SER A 135 -18.41 24.78 -8.86
C SER A 135 -17.02 24.43 -9.39
N PHE A 136 -16.07 24.08 -8.51
CA PHE A 136 -14.71 23.69 -8.90
C PHE A 136 -14.57 22.19 -9.20
N LEU A 137 -15.32 21.31 -8.54
CA LEU A 137 -15.19 19.86 -8.76
C LEU A 137 -15.24 19.39 -10.23
N PRO A 138 -16.04 19.96 -11.15
CA PRO A 138 -16.05 19.52 -12.54
C PRO A 138 -14.88 20.07 -13.36
N ASP A 139 -14.11 21.03 -12.85
CA ASP A 139 -12.94 21.57 -13.54
C ASP A 139 -11.85 20.49 -13.67
N GLU A 140 -11.47 20.19 -14.91
CA GLU A 140 -10.45 19.21 -15.26
C GLU A 140 -9.02 19.71 -15.01
N SER A 141 -8.82 21.02 -14.91
CA SER A 141 -7.52 21.65 -14.67
C SER A 141 -7.03 21.46 -13.23
N LEU A 142 -7.95 21.13 -12.31
CA LEU A 142 -7.60 20.84 -10.92
C LEU A 142 -6.75 19.57 -10.82
N SER A 143 -5.63 19.69 -10.12
CA SER A 143 -4.82 18.53 -9.76
C SER A 143 -5.59 17.61 -8.81
N ILE A 144 -5.16 16.35 -8.78
CA ILE A 144 -5.75 15.29 -7.98
C ILE A 144 -5.78 15.67 -6.48
N PHE A 145 -4.79 16.42 -5.99
CA PHE A 145 -4.71 16.82 -4.59
C PHE A 145 -5.75 17.89 -4.21
N ALA A 146 -5.93 18.95 -5.02
CA ALA A 146 -6.97 19.96 -4.76
C ALA A 146 -8.34 19.30 -4.78
N ARG A 147 -8.58 18.50 -5.82
CA ARG A 147 -9.84 17.79 -5.97
C ARG A 147 -10.14 16.94 -4.75
N ARG A 148 -9.16 16.19 -4.25
CA ARG A 148 -9.28 15.39 -3.03
C ARG A 148 -9.60 16.23 -1.80
N ASN A 149 -8.97 17.39 -1.62
CA ASN A 149 -9.26 18.29 -0.50
C ASN A 149 -10.66 18.91 -0.60
N LEU A 150 -11.12 19.26 -1.81
CA LEU A 150 -12.49 19.72 -2.05
C LEU A 150 -13.50 18.62 -1.73
N GLU A 151 -13.27 17.40 -2.21
CA GLU A 151 -14.10 16.23 -1.91
C GLU A 151 -14.16 15.96 -0.40
N ASP A 152 -13.01 15.98 0.29
CA ASP A 152 -12.91 15.75 1.73
C ASP A 152 -13.67 16.84 2.49
N LEU A 153 -13.56 18.10 2.07
CA LEU A 153 -14.30 19.21 2.67
C LEU A 153 -15.82 19.05 2.47
N VAL A 154 -16.29 18.69 1.28
CA VAL A 154 -17.73 18.42 1.05
C VAL A 154 -18.21 17.21 1.84
N CYS A 155 -17.36 16.18 2.02
CA CYS A 155 -17.69 15.02 2.86
C CYS A 155 -17.83 15.40 4.34
N LEU A 156 -16.95 16.28 4.83
CA LEU A 156 -16.88 16.70 6.22
C LEU A 156 -18.15 17.43 6.68
N VAL A 157 -18.87 18.14 5.80
CA VAL A 157 -20.11 18.87 6.16
C VAL A 157 -21.22 17.90 6.58
N SER A 158 -21.36 17.65 7.89
CA SER A 158 -22.09 16.51 8.45
C SER A 158 -23.59 16.74 8.68
N SER A 159 -24.08 17.97 8.65
CA SER A 159 -25.48 18.28 8.95
C SER A 159 -26.06 19.17 7.86
N ASP A 160 -26.95 18.57 7.06
CA ASP A 160 -27.84 19.19 6.09
C ASP A 160 -27.18 19.82 4.85
N ILE A 161 -26.53 18.99 4.03
CA ILE A 161 -26.45 19.32 2.59
C ILE A 161 -27.89 19.33 2.07
N GLU A 162 -28.34 20.50 1.60
CA GLU A 162 -29.67 20.67 1.03
C GLU A 162 -29.91 19.67 -0.11
N GLU A 163 -31.14 19.18 -0.23
CA GLU A 163 -31.53 18.21 -1.27
C GLU A 163 -31.19 18.72 -2.69
N GLU A 164 -31.33 20.02 -2.93
CA GLU A 164 -30.97 20.67 -4.19
C GLU A 164 -29.47 20.56 -4.51
N THR A 165 -28.63 20.72 -3.49
CA THR A 165 -27.17 20.55 -3.60
C THR A 165 -26.82 19.11 -3.92
N LEU A 166 -27.44 18.14 -3.25
CA LEU A 166 -27.21 16.72 -3.51
C LEU A 166 -27.69 16.30 -4.91
N ASN A 167 -28.82 16.84 -5.36
CA ASN A 167 -29.32 16.64 -6.73
C ASN A 167 -28.36 17.23 -7.77
N THR A 168 -27.69 18.34 -7.47
CA THR A 168 -26.66 18.95 -8.33
C THR A 168 -25.45 18.02 -8.47
N ILE A 169 -24.97 17.44 -7.37
CA ILE A 169 -23.87 16.46 -7.37
C ILE A 169 -24.23 15.24 -8.23
N VAL A 170 -25.46 14.72 -8.11
CA VAL A 170 -25.96 13.61 -8.94
C VAL A 170 -26.01 13.99 -10.42
N GLN A 171 -26.46 15.21 -10.75
CA GLN A 171 -26.47 15.69 -12.13
C GLN A 171 -25.05 15.76 -12.71
N MET A 172 -24.10 16.31 -11.95
CA MET A 172 -22.69 16.37 -12.35
C MET A 172 -22.12 14.97 -12.56
N PHE A 173 -22.43 14.02 -11.67
CA PHE A 173 -21.99 12.63 -11.76
C PHE A 173 -22.46 11.99 -13.08
N CYS A 174 -23.74 12.15 -13.42
CA CYS A 174 -24.31 11.58 -14.65
C CYS A 174 -23.85 12.33 -15.92
N ALA A 175 -23.52 13.62 -15.82
CA ALA A 175 -23.15 14.42 -16.98
C ALA A 175 -21.66 14.28 -17.35
N THR A 176 -20.79 14.04 -16.37
CA THR A 176 -19.35 13.98 -16.62
C THR A 176 -18.93 12.68 -17.31
N LYS A 177 -18.03 12.80 -18.29
CA LYS A 177 -17.37 11.66 -18.95
C LYS A 177 -15.98 11.39 -18.37
N PHE A 178 -15.51 12.21 -17.44
CA PHE A 178 -14.16 12.14 -16.90
C PHE A 178 -14.12 11.23 -15.68
N PRO A 179 -13.38 10.10 -15.74
CA PRO A 179 -13.35 9.14 -14.64
C PRO A 179 -12.87 9.73 -13.31
N LEU A 180 -11.93 10.67 -13.35
CA LEU A 180 -11.41 11.35 -12.15
C LEU A 180 -12.50 12.17 -11.44
N VAL A 181 -13.23 13.01 -12.20
CA VAL A 181 -14.36 13.80 -11.70
C VAL A 181 -15.44 12.86 -11.14
N ARG A 182 -15.79 11.82 -11.92
CA ARG A 182 -16.83 10.86 -11.57
C ARG A 182 -16.51 10.08 -10.30
N ASN A 183 -15.27 9.61 -10.14
CA ASN A 183 -14.80 8.94 -8.92
C ASN A 183 -14.83 9.88 -7.71
N GLY A 184 -14.46 11.14 -7.90
CA GLY A 184 -14.51 12.16 -6.86
C GLY A 184 -15.92 12.43 -6.36
N LEU A 185 -16.85 12.70 -7.28
CA LEU A 185 -18.26 12.86 -6.98
C LEU A 185 -18.85 11.59 -6.32
N CYS A 186 -18.40 10.41 -6.73
CA CYS A 186 -18.79 9.14 -6.11
C CYS A 186 -18.39 9.06 -4.63
N ARG A 187 -17.22 9.58 -4.23
CA ARG A 187 -16.81 9.65 -2.82
C ARG A 187 -17.79 10.49 -2.01
N VAL A 188 -18.13 11.67 -2.52
CA VAL A 188 -19.09 12.57 -1.87
C VAL A 188 -20.47 11.89 -1.75
N LEU A 189 -20.96 11.29 -2.83
CA LEU A 189 -22.25 10.58 -2.84
C LEU A 189 -22.25 9.38 -1.89
N THR A 190 -21.12 8.68 -1.74
CA THR A 190 -20.99 7.55 -0.79
C THR A 190 -21.07 8.03 0.65
N ALA A 191 -20.44 9.17 0.97
CA ALA A 191 -20.52 9.77 2.30
C ALA A 191 -21.94 10.28 2.64
N LYS A 192 -22.77 10.56 1.63
CA LYS A 192 -24.13 11.12 1.79
C LYS A 192 -25.24 10.20 1.30
N LYS A 193 -24.95 8.90 1.16
CA LYS A 193 -25.85 7.93 0.53
C LYS A 193 -27.21 7.82 1.23
N ASP A 194 -27.23 7.97 2.55
CA ASP A 194 -28.44 7.86 3.37
C ASP A 194 -29.38 9.06 3.17
N SER A 195 -28.84 10.19 2.71
CA SER A 195 -29.59 11.41 2.38
C SER A 195 -30.09 11.44 0.92
N LEU A 196 -29.72 10.47 0.08
CA LEU A 196 -30.15 10.43 -1.32
C LEU A 196 -31.62 10.08 -1.45
N THR A 197 -32.38 10.93 -2.15
CA THR A 197 -33.78 10.67 -2.50
C THR A 197 -33.90 9.47 -3.42
N THR A 198 -35.08 8.84 -3.43
CA THR A 198 -35.40 7.72 -4.32
C THR A 198 -35.15 8.07 -5.80
N GLN A 199 -35.51 9.29 -6.23
CA GLN A 199 -35.29 9.74 -7.61
C GLN A 199 -33.80 9.89 -7.94
N ALA A 200 -33.00 10.44 -7.02
CA ALA A 200 -31.56 10.54 -7.16
C ALA A 200 -30.90 9.16 -7.28
N ARG A 201 -31.30 8.21 -6.42
CA ARG A 201 -30.83 6.82 -6.48
C ARG A 201 -31.15 6.16 -7.82
N TYR A 202 -32.40 6.28 -8.31
CA TYR A 202 -32.78 5.73 -9.62
C TYR A 202 -31.96 6.31 -10.77
N ARG A 203 -31.68 7.62 -10.73
CA ARG A 203 -30.88 8.27 -11.76
C ARG A 203 -29.45 7.75 -11.79
N LEU A 204 -28.80 7.61 -10.62
CA LEU A 204 -27.46 7.04 -10.51
C LEU A 204 -27.40 5.59 -11.03
N ILE A 205 -28.36 4.76 -10.62
CA ILE A 205 -28.44 3.36 -11.05
C ILE A 205 -28.64 3.27 -12.57
N SER A 206 -29.60 4.01 -13.12
CA SER A 206 -29.89 3.99 -14.56
C SER A 206 -28.71 4.48 -15.39
N ASP A 207 -27.96 5.48 -14.91
CA ASP A 207 -26.77 5.98 -15.60
C ASP A 207 -25.68 4.90 -15.66
N VAL A 208 -25.36 4.29 -14.51
CA VAL A 208 -24.35 3.22 -14.44
C VAL A 208 -24.78 1.95 -15.19
N GLN A 209 -26.07 1.63 -15.25
CA GLN A 209 -26.59 0.53 -16.07
C GLN A 209 -26.33 0.71 -17.56
N GLN A 210 -26.29 1.95 -18.03
CA GLN A 210 -25.98 2.29 -19.43
C GLN A 210 -24.48 2.44 -19.69
N SER A 211 -23.64 2.50 -18.65
CA SER A 211 -22.19 2.60 -18.77
C SER A 211 -21.49 1.30 -19.19
N ARG A 212 -20.40 1.45 -19.95
CA ARG A 212 -19.59 0.32 -20.42
C ARG A 212 -18.63 -0.21 -19.35
N VAL A 213 -17.96 0.68 -18.63
CA VAL A 213 -16.97 0.38 -17.58
C VAL A 213 -16.97 1.53 -16.59
N GLU A 214 -16.85 1.22 -15.30
CA GLU A 214 -16.70 2.20 -14.22
C GLU A 214 -15.60 1.77 -13.25
N GLY A 215 -15.22 2.67 -12.34
CA GLY A 215 -14.30 2.38 -11.24
C GLY A 215 -14.96 1.60 -10.09
N GLU A 216 -14.15 0.92 -9.28
CA GLU A 216 -14.65 0.13 -8.14
C GLU A 216 -15.45 0.95 -7.12
N ILE A 217 -15.09 2.21 -6.93
CA ILE A 217 -15.80 3.10 -6.00
C ILE A 217 -17.24 3.36 -6.45
N VAL A 218 -17.46 3.45 -7.77
CA VAL A 218 -18.80 3.59 -8.36
C VAL A 218 -19.60 2.31 -8.15
N TYR A 219 -19.00 1.14 -8.39
CA TYR A 219 -19.67 -0.13 -8.12
C TYR A 219 -20.06 -0.26 -6.66
N LYS A 220 -19.22 0.21 -5.73
CA LYS A 220 -19.50 0.20 -4.30
C LYS A 220 -20.66 1.13 -3.95
N LEU A 221 -20.67 2.37 -4.44
CA LEU A 221 -21.78 3.30 -4.23
C LEU A 221 -23.10 2.73 -4.76
N ILE A 222 -23.12 2.25 -6.01
CA ILE A 222 -24.32 1.68 -6.61
C ILE A 222 -24.77 0.45 -5.83
N SER A 223 -23.83 -0.41 -5.45
CA SER A 223 -24.15 -1.53 -4.58
C SER A 223 -24.71 -1.06 -3.25
N ASP A 224 -24.28 0.05 -2.67
CA ASP A 224 -24.76 0.52 -1.37
C ASP A 224 -26.17 1.12 -1.40
N ILE A 225 -26.53 1.85 -2.46
CA ILE A 225 -27.81 2.57 -2.54
C ILE A 225 -28.96 1.75 -3.13
N ILE A 226 -28.64 0.59 -3.70
CA ILE A 226 -29.62 -0.32 -4.29
C ILE A 226 -30.31 -1.12 -3.17
N ASP A 227 -31.37 -0.55 -2.61
CA ASP A 227 -32.19 -1.17 -1.55
C ASP A 227 -33.54 -1.64 -2.13
N ASP A 228 -33.93 -2.89 -1.85
CA ASP A 228 -35.25 -3.55 -1.92
C ASP A 228 -36.19 -3.36 -3.14
N LEU A 229 -35.86 -2.52 -4.12
CA LEU A 229 -36.63 -2.30 -5.34
C LEU A 229 -35.81 -2.75 -6.55
N SER A 230 -36.11 -3.97 -7.00
CA SER A 230 -35.87 -4.45 -8.37
C SER A 230 -34.45 -4.25 -8.89
N ILE A 231 -33.46 -4.93 -8.28
CA ILE A 231 -32.23 -5.24 -9.03
C ILE A 231 -32.67 -6.10 -10.21
N SER A 232 -32.70 -5.51 -11.41
CA SER A 232 -32.79 -6.35 -12.60
C SER A 232 -31.47 -7.09 -12.71
N THR A 233 -31.44 -8.33 -12.22
CA THR A 233 -30.35 -9.27 -12.50
C THR A 233 -30.37 -9.72 -13.95
N ASP A 234 -31.41 -9.34 -14.72
CA ASP A 234 -31.49 -9.60 -16.15
C ASP A 234 -30.36 -8.86 -16.87
N ARG A 235 -29.58 -9.64 -17.63
CA ARG A 235 -28.53 -9.16 -18.51
C ARG A 235 -29.01 -8.07 -19.47
N ASN A 236 -30.27 -8.12 -19.90
CA ASN A 236 -30.81 -7.15 -20.86
C ASN A 236 -30.97 -5.73 -20.27
N SER A 237 -30.95 -5.59 -18.94
CA SER A 237 -31.03 -4.29 -18.28
C SER A 237 -29.68 -3.59 -18.14
N TRP A 238 -28.59 -4.23 -18.56
CA TRP A 238 -27.23 -3.71 -18.44
C TRP A 238 -26.56 -3.63 -19.80
N SER A 239 -25.94 -2.50 -20.12
CA SER A 239 -25.15 -2.37 -21.35
C SER A 239 -23.81 -3.12 -21.27
N SER A 240 -23.35 -3.43 -20.05
CA SER A 240 -22.08 -4.10 -19.79
C SER A 240 -22.19 -5.21 -18.74
N GLU A 241 -21.75 -6.41 -19.13
CA GLU A 241 -21.67 -7.58 -18.25
C GLU A 241 -20.62 -7.40 -17.14
N ILE A 242 -19.57 -6.61 -17.40
CA ILE A 242 -18.51 -6.32 -16.43
C ILE A 242 -19.08 -5.48 -15.29
N VAL A 243 -19.84 -4.43 -15.64
CA VAL A 243 -20.50 -3.54 -14.66
C VAL A 243 -21.53 -4.33 -13.85
N ARG A 244 -22.41 -5.06 -14.53
CA ARG A 244 -23.43 -5.91 -13.89
C ARG A 244 -22.80 -6.87 -12.88
N THR A 245 -21.81 -7.65 -13.32
CA THR A 245 -21.17 -8.66 -12.47
C THR A 245 -20.49 -8.02 -11.25
N SER A 246 -19.77 -6.91 -11.44
CA SER A 246 -19.05 -6.25 -10.34
C SER A 246 -20.01 -5.73 -9.26
N ILE A 247 -21.13 -5.12 -9.68
CA ILE A 247 -22.17 -4.67 -8.76
C ILE A 247 -22.85 -5.86 -8.07
N CYS A 248 -23.24 -6.90 -8.81
CA CYS A 248 -23.84 -8.10 -8.24
C CYS A 248 -22.92 -8.80 -7.22
N LEU A 249 -21.60 -8.87 -7.47
CA LEU A 249 -20.63 -9.43 -6.54
C LEU A 249 -20.58 -8.62 -5.23
N ASN A 250 -20.55 -7.29 -5.31
CA ASN A 250 -20.59 -6.44 -4.12
C ASN A 250 -21.90 -6.61 -3.34
N ILE A 251 -23.03 -6.75 -4.05
CA ILE A 251 -24.33 -6.99 -3.43
C ILE A 251 -24.35 -8.34 -2.72
N VAL A 252 -23.86 -9.41 -3.35
CA VAL A 252 -23.80 -10.75 -2.72
C VAL A 252 -23.02 -10.73 -1.41
N LYS A 253 -21.88 -10.02 -1.38
CA LYS A 253 -21.01 -9.94 -0.19
C LYS A 253 -21.67 -9.25 1.02
N ARG A 254 -22.67 -8.37 0.81
CA ARG A 254 -23.35 -7.63 1.88
C ARG A 254 -24.72 -8.20 2.27
N LEU A 255 -25.36 -8.96 1.38
CA LEU A 255 -26.72 -9.45 1.59
C LEU A 255 -26.79 -10.47 2.73
N GLN A 256 -27.76 -10.25 3.62
CA GLN A 256 -28.08 -11.14 4.73
C GLN A 256 -29.08 -12.23 4.34
N ASP A 257 -30.00 -11.94 3.41
CA ASP A 257 -30.97 -12.92 2.91
C ASP A 257 -30.27 -13.96 2.02
N GLU A 258 -30.18 -15.20 2.51
CA GLU A 258 -29.48 -16.27 1.80
C GLU A 258 -30.13 -16.66 0.48
N GLY A 259 -31.47 -16.62 0.40
CA GLY A 259 -32.21 -16.99 -0.80
C GLY A 259 -31.96 -16.01 -1.96
N ILE A 260 -32.09 -14.72 -1.69
CA ILE A 260 -31.80 -13.66 -2.66
C ILE A 260 -30.31 -13.66 -3.02
N ARG A 261 -29.43 -13.82 -2.03
CA ARG A 261 -27.99 -13.89 -2.23
C ARG A 261 -27.59 -15.02 -3.18
N THR A 262 -28.12 -16.23 -2.97
CA THR A 262 -27.86 -17.37 -3.87
C THR A 262 -28.45 -17.14 -5.27
N GLN A 263 -29.63 -16.53 -5.39
CA GLN A 263 -30.22 -16.21 -6.69
C GLN A 263 -29.34 -15.24 -7.50
N ILE A 264 -28.83 -14.18 -6.88
CA ILE A 264 -27.94 -13.22 -7.53
C ILE A 264 -26.60 -13.89 -7.89
N ALA A 265 -26.01 -14.66 -6.98
CA ALA A 265 -24.79 -15.39 -7.23
C ALA A 265 -24.95 -16.36 -8.42
N HIS A 266 -26.06 -17.09 -8.49
CA HIS A 266 -26.38 -17.96 -9.62
C HIS A 266 -26.54 -17.17 -10.94
N SER A 267 -27.17 -15.99 -10.92
CA SER A 267 -27.27 -15.12 -12.09
C SER A 267 -25.92 -14.60 -12.61
N VAL A 268 -24.95 -14.39 -11.70
CA VAL A 268 -23.57 -14.02 -12.08
C VAL A 268 -22.87 -15.19 -12.78
N LEU A 269 -23.10 -16.42 -12.32
CA LEU A 269 -22.44 -17.62 -12.83
C LEU A 269 -23.11 -18.18 -14.09
N ASN A 270 -24.42 -17.98 -14.24
CA ASN A 270 -25.19 -18.46 -15.38
C ASN A 270 -25.03 -17.55 -16.62
N ILE A 271 -23.78 -17.35 -17.02
CA ILE A 271 -23.39 -16.64 -18.25
C ILE A 271 -22.67 -17.60 -19.19
N ALA A 272 -22.64 -17.29 -20.48
CA ALA A 272 -22.06 -18.19 -21.49
C ALA A 272 -20.58 -18.55 -21.23
N ARG A 273 -19.84 -17.68 -20.52
CA ARG A 273 -18.43 -17.89 -20.14
C ARG A 273 -18.19 -17.33 -18.74
N PRO A 274 -18.49 -18.10 -17.68
CA PRO A 274 -18.23 -17.67 -16.32
C PRO A 274 -16.72 -17.55 -16.09
N LYS A 275 -16.29 -16.54 -15.33
CA LYS A 275 -14.88 -16.37 -14.97
C LYS A 275 -14.61 -17.10 -13.66
N LEU A 276 -13.51 -17.87 -13.60
CA LEU A 276 -13.14 -18.65 -12.42
C LEU A 276 -12.99 -17.75 -11.18
N ARG A 277 -12.34 -16.59 -11.31
CA ARG A 277 -12.21 -15.61 -10.22
C ARG A 277 -13.55 -15.23 -9.56
N HIS A 278 -14.61 -15.04 -10.35
CA HIS A 278 -15.92 -14.66 -9.80
C HIS A 278 -16.57 -15.84 -9.08
N PHE A 279 -16.36 -17.06 -9.58
CA PHE A 279 -16.80 -18.28 -8.88
C PHE A 279 -16.06 -18.46 -7.55
N THR A 280 -14.74 -18.27 -7.53
CA THR A 280 -13.93 -18.31 -6.30
C THR A 280 -14.42 -17.30 -5.27
N GLU A 281 -14.69 -16.05 -5.68
CA GLU A 281 -15.23 -15.02 -4.79
C GLU A 281 -16.63 -15.33 -4.25
N LEU A 282 -17.46 -16.02 -5.04
CA LEU A 282 -18.82 -16.39 -4.67
C LEU A 282 -18.90 -17.67 -3.85
N LEU A 283 -17.84 -18.49 -3.85
CA LEU A 283 -17.82 -19.83 -3.25
C LEU A 283 -18.35 -19.90 -1.81
N PRO A 284 -18.06 -18.93 -0.90
CA PRO A 284 -18.60 -18.96 0.47
C PRO A 284 -20.12 -18.85 0.55
N PHE A 285 -20.79 -18.36 -0.49
CA PHE A 285 -22.23 -18.05 -0.52
C PHE A 285 -23.05 -19.06 -1.34
N LEU A 286 -22.41 -20.04 -1.96
CA LEU A 286 -23.05 -20.99 -2.86
C LEU A 286 -23.43 -22.29 -2.13
N PRO A 287 -24.63 -22.83 -2.38
CA PRO A 287 -24.99 -24.17 -1.94
C PRO A 287 -24.17 -25.22 -2.69
N GLU A 288 -23.97 -26.39 -2.05
CA GLU A 288 -23.16 -27.49 -2.60
C GLU A 288 -23.64 -27.96 -3.97
N THR A 289 -24.95 -27.93 -4.23
CA THR A 289 -25.54 -28.30 -5.52
C THR A 289 -25.01 -27.43 -6.67
N ILE A 290 -24.99 -26.11 -6.49
CA ILE A 290 -24.48 -25.17 -7.49
C ILE A 290 -22.96 -25.32 -7.63
N ILE A 291 -22.24 -25.55 -6.53
CA ILE A 291 -20.79 -25.79 -6.58
C ILE A 291 -20.53 -26.99 -7.50
N LYS A 292 -21.17 -28.14 -7.26
CA LYS A 292 -20.98 -29.36 -8.07
C LYS A 292 -21.28 -29.16 -9.55
N ASP A 293 -22.36 -28.45 -9.88
CA ASP A 293 -22.70 -28.15 -11.27
C ASP A 293 -21.60 -27.32 -11.94
N MET A 294 -21.09 -26.29 -11.26
CA MET A 294 -20.07 -25.38 -11.78
C MET A 294 -18.69 -26.02 -11.91
N LEU A 295 -18.34 -26.97 -11.04
CA LEU A 295 -17.08 -27.71 -11.12
C LEU A 295 -16.90 -28.40 -12.49
N SER A 296 -17.98 -28.99 -13.01
CA SER A 296 -17.97 -29.65 -14.32
C SER A 296 -17.76 -28.68 -15.50
N VAL A 297 -18.12 -27.41 -15.30
CA VAL A 297 -17.93 -26.34 -16.29
C VAL A 297 -16.49 -25.85 -16.26
N PHE A 298 -15.93 -25.63 -15.08
CA PHE A 298 -14.59 -25.08 -14.92
C PHE A 298 -13.48 -26.11 -15.18
N SER A 299 -13.70 -27.39 -14.90
CA SER A 299 -12.72 -28.44 -15.22
C SER A 299 -12.32 -28.43 -16.70
N LYS A 300 -13.27 -28.14 -17.60
CA LYS A 300 -13.02 -27.99 -19.05
C LYS A 300 -12.28 -26.72 -19.44
N GLN A 301 -12.23 -25.72 -18.56
CA GLN A 301 -11.58 -24.44 -18.82
C GLN A 301 -10.13 -24.37 -18.31
N PHE A 302 -9.72 -25.25 -17.40
CA PHE A 302 -8.40 -25.21 -16.75
C PHE A 302 -7.23 -25.36 -17.73
N GLU A 303 -7.42 -26.07 -18.84
CA GLU A 303 -6.40 -26.20 -19.88
C GLU A 303 -6.17 -24.88 -20.66
N SER A 304 -7.15 -23.97 -20.67
CA SER A 304 -7.06 -22.73 -21.43
C SER A 304 -6.32 -21.64 -20.68
N LYS A 305 -5.07 -21.34 -21.10
CA LYS A 305 -4.28 -20.23 -20.53
C LYS A 305 -4.94 -18.86 -20.69
N THR A 306 -5.78 -18.67 -21.71
CA THR A 306 -6.44 -17.38 -21.99
C THR A 306 -7.74 -17.19 -21.20
N LEU A 307 -8.51 -18.27 -20.98
CA LEU A 307 -9.76 -18.20 -20.24
C LEU A 307 -9.55 -18.33 -18.73
N CYS A 308 -8.49 -19.04 -18.33
CA CYS A 308 -8.20 -19.36 -16.94
C CYS A 308 -6.73 -19.05 -16.61
N PRO A 309 -6.40 -17.81 -16.20
CA PRO A 309 -5.08 -17.47 -15.71
C PRO A 309 -4.65 -18.41 -14.58
N PHE A 310 -3.35 -18.71 -14.47
CA PHE A 310 -2.86 -19.65 -13.45
C PHE A 310 -3.11 -19.13 -12.03
N SER A 311 -3.00 -17.81 -11.82
CA SER A 311 -3.37 -17.14 -10.56
C SER A 311 -4.80 -17.45 -10.11
N ASP A 312 -5.75 -17.51 -11.05
CA ASP A 312 -7.15 -17.81 -10.74
C ASP A 312 -7.32 -19.28 -10.32
N ILE A 313 -6.53 -20.20 -10.90
CA ILE A 313 -6.49 -21.62 -10.50
C ILE A 313 -5.93 -21.75 -9.08
N VAL A 314 -4.81 -21.09 -8.76
CA VAL A 314 -4.21 -21.13 -7.42
C VAL A 314 -5.21 -20.65 -6.36
N ASN A 315 -5.83 -19.49 -6.59
CA ASN A 315 -6.84 -18.94 -5.68
C ASN A 315 -8.06 -19.86 -5.55
N PHE A 316 -8.51 -20.44 -6.67
CA PHE A 316 -9.61 -21.38 -6.68
C PHE A 316 -9.31 -22.65 -5.88
N LEU A 317 -8.15 -23.28 -6.09
CA LEU A 317 -7.74 -24.51 -5.39
C LEU A 317 -7.66 -24.28 -3.87
N GLY A 318 -7.10 -23.13 -3.44
CA GLY A 318 -7.06 -22.76 -2.04
C GLY A 318 -8.44 -22.55 -1.41
N ALA A 319 -9.42 -22.05 -2.19
CA ALA A 319 -10.78 -21.84 -1.68
C ALA A 319 -11.63 -23.12 -1.69
N ILE A 320 -11.50 -23.95 -2.74
CA ILE A 320 -12.37 -25.10 -2.98
C ILE A 320 -12.03 -26.31 -2.10
N CYS A 321 -10.77 -26.45 -1.64
CA CYS A 321 -10.33 -27.60 -0.86
C CYS A 321 -11.15 -27.86 0.43
N THR A 322 -11.76 -26.80 0.99
CA THR A 322 -12.61 -26.89 2.19
C THR A 322 -14.09 -27.14 1.89
N ARG A 323 -14.48 -27.16 0.60
CA ARG A 323 -15.88 -27.17 0.14
C ARG A 323 -16.25 -28.43 -0.65
N VAL A 324 -15.27 -29.25 -1.02
CA VAL A 324 -15.49 -30.47 -1.82
C VAL A 324 -14.85 -31.67 -1.16
N GLU A 325 -15.29 -32.86 -1.53
CA GLU A 325 -14.66 -34.08 -1.06
C GLU A 325 -13.25 -34.22 -1.63
N ARG A 326 -12.39 -34.92 -0.88
CA ARG A 326 -10.98 -35.15 -1.26
C ARG A 326 -10.82 -35.70 -2.68
N ASN A 327 -11.67 -36.66 -3.07
CA ASN A 327 -11.62 -37.26 -4.41
C ASN A 327 -12.09 -36.29 -5.51
N GLU A 328 -13.09 -35.46 -5.22
CA GLU A 328 -13.57 -34.43 -6.15
C GLU A 328 -12.46 -33.38 -6.37
N PHE A 329 -11.75 -32.98 -5.31
CA PHE A 329 -10.61 -32.07 -5.39
C PHE A 329 -9.50 -32.58 -6.32
N PHE A 330 -9.06 -33.83 -6.14
CA PHE A 330 -7.98 -34.38 -6.96
C PHE A 330 -8.40 -34.62 -8.41
N SER A 331 -9.67 -34.97 -8.64
CA SER A 331 -10.21 -35.02 -10.00
C SER A 331 -10.16 -33.64 -10.69
N LEU A 332 -10.37 -32.54 -9.98
CA LEU A 332 -10.19 -31.19 -10.53
C LEU A 332 -8.73 -30.89 -10.83
N LEU A 333 -7.83 -31.28 -9.93
CA LEU A 333 -6.40 -31.09 -10.08
C LEU A 333 -5.87 -31.80 -11.34
N ASP A 334 -6.39 -32.98 -11.66
CA ASP A 334 -6.05 -33.74 -12.88
C ASP A 334 -6.28 -32.95 -14.17
N HIS A 335 -7.29 -32.06 -14.20
CA HIS A 335 -7.60 -31.24 -15.38
C HIS A 335 -6.62 -30.06 -15.57
N CYS A 336 -5.76 -29.79 -14.58
CA CYS A 336 -4.74 -28.74 -14.67
C CYS A 336 -3.31 -29.28 -14.54
N THR A 337 -3.11 -30.60 -14.57
CA THR A 337 -1.81 -31.26 -14.39
C THR A 337 -0.71 -30.73 -15.31
N SER A 338 -1.04 -30.47 -16.58
CA SER A 338 -0.09 -29.93 -17.58
C SER A 338 0.44 -28.54 -17.23
N ARG A 339 -0.17 -27.85 -16.27
CA ARG A 339 0.18 -26.50 -15.82
C ARG A 339 0.77 -26.47 -14.41
N LEU A 340 0.74 -27.58 -13.67
CA LEU A 340 1.26 -27.62 -12.29
C LEU A 340 2.78 -27.43 -12.21
N PHE A 341 3.49 -27.64 -13.33
CA PHE A 341 4.91 -27.35 -13.44
C PHE A 341 5.19 -25.89 -13.89
N ASP A 342 4.18 -25.11 -14.31
CA ASP A 342 4.38 -23.70 -14.66
C ASP A 342 4.79 -22.88 -13.42
N SER A 343 4.38 -23.30 -12.21
CA SER A 343 4.74 -22.67 -10.93
C SER A 343 4.34 -23.57 -9.74
N PRO A 344 5.11 -23.59 -8.63
CA PRO A 344 4.80 -24.39 -7.44
C PRO A 344 3.54 -23.93 -6.70
N ALA A 345 3.04 -22.71 -6.95
CA ALA A 345 1.99 -22.08 -6.13
C ALA A 345 0.68 -22.89 -6.04
N ALA A 346 0.29 -23.62 -7.09
CA ALA A 346 -0.90 -24.48 -7.02
C ALA A 346 -0.66 -25.69 -6.11
N LEU A 347 0.53 -26.27 -6.19
CA LEU A 347 0.96 -27.40 -5.38
C LEU A 347 1.18 -27.02 -3.91
N GLU A 348 1.58 -25.78 -3.63
CA GLU A 348 1.60 -25.21 -2.28
C GLU A 348 0.21 -25.28 -1.64
N LYS A 349 -0.85 -24.92 -2.38
CA LYS A 349 -2.22 -25.03 -1.86
C LYS A 349 -2.65 -26.47 -1.60
N VAL A 350 -2.16 -27.42 -2.38
CA VAL A 350 -2.38 -28.85 -2.12
C VAL A 350 -1.64 -29.28 -0.85
N GLN A 351 -0.38 -28.89 -0.70
CA GLN A 351 0.45 -29.23 0.46
C GLN A 351 -0.09 -28.59 1.76
N GLU A 352 -0.53 -27.33 1.72
CA GLU A 352 -1.16 -26.63 2.83
C GLU A 352 -2.45 -27.34 3.29
N ALA A 353 -3.27 -27.81 2.34
CA ALA A 353 -4.57 -28.41 2.64
C ALA A 353 -4.49 -29.88 3.08
N PHE A 354 -3.57 -30.66 2.51
CA PHE A 354 -3.55 -32.12 2.68
C PHE A 354 -2.22 -32.69 3.21
N GLY A 355 -1.21 -31.85 3.45
CA GLY A 355 0.12 -32.26 3.90
C GLY A 355 1.04 -32.70 2.76
N SER A 356 2.32 -32.91 3.07
CA SER A 356 3.35 -33.28 2.08
C SER A 356 3.31 -34.74 1.65
N GLU A 357 2.70 -35.63 2.43
CA GLU A 357 2.61 -37.06 2.12
C GLU A 357 1.55 -37.36 1.05
N VAL A 358 0.65 -36.41 0.77
CA VAL A 358 -0.48 -36.60 -0.14
C VAL A 358 -0.06 -36.94 -1.58
N ILE A 359 1.14 -36.54 -1.99
CA ILE A 359 1.68 -36.83 -3.32
C ILE A 359 1.84 -38.34 -3.57
N ASP A 360 1.98 -39.13 -2.50
CA ASP A 360 2.17 -40.58 -2.55
C ASP A 360 0.85 -41.36 -2.44
N ASP A 361 -0.28 -40.67 -2.21
CA ASP A 361 -1.60 -41.30 -2.19
C ASP A 361 -2.04 -41.71 -3.60
N GLU A 362 -2.82 -42.80 -3.70
CA GLU A 362 -3.36 -43.29 -4.99
C GLU A 362 -4.16 -42.21 -5.75
N CYS A 363 -4.81 -41.28 -5.04
CA CYS A 363 -5.56 -40.18 -5.65
C CYS A 363 -4.68 -39.13 -6.36
N MET A 364 -3.40 -39.03 -6.01
CA MET A 364 -2.42 -38.12 -6.62
C MET A 364 -1.51 -38.82 -7.64
N LYS A 365 -1.72 -40.11 -7.88
CA LYS A 365 -0.87 -40.94 -8.73
C LYS A 365 -0.65 -40.34 -10.12
N HIS A 366 -1.72 -39.89 -10.79
CA HIS A 366 -1.62 -39.30 -12.12
C HIS A 366 -0.83 -37.99 -12.13
N VAL A 367 -1.04 -37.13 -11.12
CA VAL A 367 -0.26 -35.90 -10.93
C VAL A 367 1.22 -36.21 -10.68
N LYS A 368 1.52 -37.17 -9.80
CA LYS A 368 2.90 -37.61 -9.55
C LYS A 368 3.56 -38.18 -10.81
N GLU A 369 2.87 -39.06 -11.53
CA GLU A 369 3.35 -39.65 -12.79
C GLU A 369 3.63 -38.60 -13.87
N ALA A 370 2.92 -37.47 -13.86
CA ALA A 370 3.18 -36.34 -14.74
C ALA A 370 4.31 -35.40 -14.26
N LEU A 371 4.44 -35.19 -12.94
CA LEU A 371 5.49 -34.33 -12.37
C LEU A 371 6.88 -34.97 -12.45
N VAL A 372 7.00 -36.28 -12.23
CA VAL A 372 8.30 -36.97 -12.19
C VAL A 372 9.11 -36.82 -13.50
N PRO A 373 8.54 -37.04 -14.69
CA PRO A 373 9.25 -36.76 -15.95
C PRO A 373 9.63 -35.30 -16.11
N SER A 374 8.75 -34.36 -15.73
CA SER A 374 9.01 -32.92 -15.83
C SER A 374 10.17 -32.48 -14.94
N ILE A 375 10.22 -32.97 -13.70
CA ILE A 375 11.35 -32.75 -12.77
C ILE A 375 12.65 -33.30 -13.35
N LYS A 376 12.64 -34.55 -13.85
CA LYS A 376 13.84 -35.17 -14.44
C LYS A 376 14.34 -34.41 -15.65
N ASN A 377 13.44 -33.96 -16.52
CA ASN A 377 13.77 -33.18 -17.70
C ASN A 377 14.36 -31.82 -17.31
N ALA A 378 13.71 -31.09 -16.40
CA ALA A 378 14.18 -29.81 -15.90
C ALA A 378 15.62 -29.89 -15.33
N MET A 379 15.97 -31.01 -14.69
CA MET A 379 17.33 -31.19 -14.19
C MET A 379 18.39 -31.34 -15.29
N GLN A 380 18.00 -31.75 -16.49
CA GLN A 380 18.88 -31.82 -17.67
C GLN A 380 18.92 -30.51 -18.46
N GLU A 381 17.98 -29.60 -18.22
CA GLU A 381 17.87 -28.35 -18.96
C GLU A 381 19.01 -27.38 -18.65
N THR A 382 19.23 -26.44 -19.56
CA THR A 382 20.25 -25.40 -19.37
C THR A 382 19.73 -24.21 -18.58
N GLN A 383 18.43 -23.91 -18.71
CA GLN A 383 17.78 -22.81 -18.02
C GLN A 383 17.65 -23.09 -16.53
N TRP A 384 17.83 -22.07 -15.71
CA TRP A 384 17.87 -22.22 -14.27
C TRP A 384 16.47 -22.18 -13.64
N GLU A 385 15.51 -21.51 -14.30
CA GLU A 385 14.13 -21.31 -13.86
C GLU A 385 13.38 -22.65 -13.71
N GLU A 386 13.61 -23.57 -14.65
CA GLU A 386 12.98 -24.90 -14.62
C GLU A 386 13.57 -25.77 -13.50
N LYS A 387 14.88 -25.67 -13.24
CA LYS A 387 15.54 -26.36 -12.12
C LYS A 387 15.07 -25.81 -10.78
N ASP A 388 14.99 -24.50 -10.67
CA ASP A 388 14.47 -23.82 -9.48
C ASP A 388 13.05 -24.30 -9.18
N THR A 389 12.16 -24.28 -10.18
CA THR A 389 10.79 -24.79 -10.07
C THR A 389 10.75 -26.27 -9.65
N ALA A 390 11.58 -27.12 -10.26
CA ALA A 390 11.67 -28.54 -9.89
C ALA A 390 12.07 -28.73 -8.42
N ILE A 391 13.05 -27.95 -7.95
CA ILE A 391 13.51 -27.98 -6.56
C ILE A 391 12.41 -27.46 -5.61
N GLU A 392 11.72 -26.38 -5.97
CA GLU A 392 10.60 -25.86 -5.17
C GLU A 392 9.48 -26.89 -5.03
N ILE A 393 9.14 -27.61 -6.10
CA ILE A 393 8.14 -28.68 -6.04
C ILE A 393 8.61 -29.81 -5.09
N ALA A 394 9.88 -30.20 -5.14
CA ALA A 394 10.43 -31.21 -4.25
C ALA A 394 10.53 -30.74 -2.78
N ILE A 395 10.68 -29.44 -2.53
CA ILE A 395 10.61 -28.83 -1.19
C ILE A 395 9.21 -28.99 -0.58
N LEU A 396 8.16 -29.00 -1.41
CA LEU A 396 6.78 -29.26 -0.97
C LEU A 396 6.53 -30.75 -0.72
N PHE A 397 7.14 -31.61 -1.54
CA PHE A 397 6.89 -33.04 -1.59
C PHE A 397 8.20 -33.85 -1.51
N PRO A 398 8.61 -34.27 -0.30
CA PRO A 398 9.92 -34.88 -0.07
C PRO A 398 10.20 -36.16 -0.86
N SER A 399 9.16 -36.94 -1.20
CA SER A 399 9.31 -38.15 -2.03
C SER A 399 9.71 -37.86 -3.48
N LEU A 400 9.71 -36.58 -3.90
CA LEU A 400 10.20 -36.15 -5.21
C LEU A 400 11.69 -35.77 -5.22
N ILE A 401 12.33 -35.63 -4.04
CA ILE A 401 13.74 -35.22 -3.93
C ILE A 401 14.67 -36.19 -4.65
N GLU A 402 14.37 -37.50 -4.64
CA GLU A 402 15.17 -38.51 -5.32
C GLU A 402 15.32 -38.27 -6.84
N TYR A 403 14.42 -37.48 -7.44
CA TYR A 403 14.45 -37.16 -8.87
C TYR A 403 15.29 -35.92 -9.20
N LEU A 404 15.76 -35.17 -8.19
CA LEU A 404 16.62 -34.00 -8.39
C LEU A 404 18.09 -34.38 -8.66
N GLY A 405 18.50 -35.59 -8.30
CA GLY A 405 19.90 -36.01 -8.32
C GLY A 405 20.64 -35.65 -7.02
N ASP A 406 21.96 -35.42 -7.11
CA ASP A 406 22.78 -35.08 -5.94
C ASP A 406 22.61 -33.60 -5.55
N LEU A 407 21.90 -33.35 -4.45
CA LEU A 407 21.69 -32.00 -3.91
C LEU A 407 23.02 -31.30 -3.57
N ASN A 408 24.04 -32.01 -3.08
CA ASN A 408 25.33 -31.37 -2.76
C ASN A 408 26.02 -30.88 -4.03
N GLU A 409 25.92 -31.62 -5.12
CA GLU A 409 26.42 -31.18 -6.43
C GLU A 409 25.68 -29.93 -6.92
N LEU A 410 24.34 -29.90 -6.75
CA LEU A 410 23.56 -28.70 -7.07
C LEU A 410 23.94 -27.50 -6.21
N ILE A 411 24.13 -27.68 -4.91
CA ILE A 411 24.49 -26.60 -3.97
C ILE A 411 25.88 -26.05 -4.25
N LEU A 412 26.86 -26.90 -4.59
CA LEU A 412 28.26 -26.49 -4.67
C LEU A 412 28.75 -26.15 -6.08
N LYS A 413 28.11 -26.70 -7.13
CA LYS A 413 28.64 -26.61 -8.50
C LYS A 413 27.69 -26.00 -9.52
N ASN A 414 26.41 -25.79 -9.17
CA ASN A 414 25.48 -25.23 -10.14
C ASN A 414 25.85 -23.78 -10.48
N SER A 415 25.76 -23.41 -11.75
CA SER A 415 26.14 -22.06 -12.21
C SER A 415 25.16 -20.98 -11.73
N SER A 416 23.90 -21.31 -11.47
CA SER A 416 22.89 -20.34 -11.05
C SER A 416 22.85 -20.21 -9.52
N PRO A 417 22.97 -18.98 -8.97
CA PRO A 417 22.86 -18.76 -7.53
C PRO A 417 21.48 -19.10 -6.98
N TYR A 418 20.41 -18.90 -7.78
CA TYR A 418 19.04 -19.25 -7.38
C TYR A 418 18.89 -20.75 -7.19
N VAL A 419 19.42 -21.56 -8.13
CA VAL A 419 19.39 -23.02 -8.02
C VAL A 419 20.22 -23.51 -6.85
N ARG A 420 21.41 -22.92 -6.59
CA ARG A 420 22.22 -23.25 -5.41
C ARG A 420 21.47 -22.94 -4.12
N ALA A 421 20.84 -21.77 -4.01
CA ALA A 421 20.07 -21.36 -2.84
C ALA A 421 18.82 -22.25 -2.62
N ALA A 422 18.06 -22.55 -3.67
CA ALA A 422 16.91 -23.43 -3.62
C ALA A 422 17.31 -24.87 -3.22
N ALA A 423 18.38 -25.40 -3.81
CA ALA A 423 18.90 -26.72 -3.46
C ALA A 423 19.37 -26.77 -2.01
N LEU A 424 20.01 -25.71 -1.51
CA LEU A 424 20.42 -25.58 -0.11
C LEU A 424 19.19 -25.59 0.79
N ARG A 425 18.17 -24.79 0.49
CA ARG A 425 16.90 -24.79 1.24
C ARG A 425 16.24 -26.17 1.25
N CYS A 426 16.25 -26.89 0.12
CA CYS A 426 15.75 -28.26 0.03
C CYS A 426 16.51 -29.22 0.96
N PHE A 427 17.85 -29.16 0.92
CA PHE A 427 18.71 -29.97 1.78
C PHE A 427 18.51 -29.66 3.28
N LEU A 428 18.37 -28.39 3.63
CA LEU A 428 18.18 -27.96 5.02
C LEU A 428 16.80 -28.33 5.58
N LYS A 429 15.77 -28.35 4.73
CA LYS A 429 14.41 -28.71 5.15
C LYS A 429 14.22 -30.22 5.33
N HIS A 430 14.83 -31.03 4.46
CA HIS A 430 14.51 -32.47 4.37
C HIS A 430 15.71 -33.41 4.47
N GLY A 431 16.93 -32.91 4.26
CA GLY A 431 18.09 -33.74 3.94
C GLY A 431 19.10 -34.00 5.06
N SER A 432 19.02 -33.34 6.22
CA SER A 432 20.18 -33.30 7.13
C SER A 432 19.89 -33.37 8.62
N LYS A 433 20.83 -33.99 9.35
CA LYS A 433 21.04 -33.77 10.78
C LYS A 433 21.68 -32.38 10.95
N ASN A 434 21.33 -31.68 12.03
CA ASN A 434 21.74 -30.28 12.25
C ASN A 434 23.26 -30.02 12.06
N ASP A 435 24.13 -30.95 12.45
CA ASP A 435 25.59 -30.75 12.37
C ASP A 435 26.12 -30.73 10.92
N GLU A 436 25.60 -31.62 10.06
CA GLU A 436 25.97 -31.67 8.63
C GLU A 436 25.44 -30.43 7.90
N ALA A 437 24.24 -29.99 8.27
CA ALA A 437 23.61 -28.78 7.75
C ALA A 437 24.43 -27.52 8.08
N ALA A 438 24.83 -27.36 9.34
CA ALA A 438 25.61 -26.22 9.80
C ALA A 438 26.99 -26.16 9.10
N SER A 439 27.67 -27.30 8.97
CA SER A 439 28.95 -27.36 8.24
C SER A 439 28.81 -27.00 6.76
N LEU A 440 27.73 -27.42 6.11
CA LEU A 440 27.47 -27.06 4.71
C LEU A 440 27.18 -25.57 4.58
N CYS A 441 26.34 -24.99 5.46
CA CYS A 441 26.07 -23.56 5.50
C CYS A 441 27.35 -22.74 5.69
N LEU A 442 28.25 -23.16 6.57
CA LEU A 442 29.56 -22.52 6.73
C LEU A 442 30.38 -22.56 5.44
N SER A 443 30.40 -23.71 4.75
CA SER A 443 31.13 -23.84 3.48
C SER A 443 30.54 -22.92 2.42
N VAL A 444 29.21 -22.87 2.29
CA VAL A 444 28.51 -21.99 1.34
C VAL A 444 28.79 -20.52 1.67
N PHE A 445 28.64 -20.11 2.94
CA PHE A 445 28.90 -18.72 3.34
C PHE A 445 30.34 -18.29 3.06
N ASN A 446 31.29 -19.18 3.30
CA ASN A 446 32.71 -18.87 3.14
C ASN A 446 33.17 -18.88 1.67
N ASN A 447 32.57 -19.70 0.81
CA ASN A 447 33.09 -19.95 -0.52
C ASN A 447 32.18 -19.48 -1.67
N ASP A 448 30.90 -19.22 -1.43
CA ASP A 448 29.98 -18.78 -2.48
C ASP A 448 30.16 -17.27 -2.78
N ASN A 449 30.29 -16.96 -4.07
CA ASN A 449 30.50 -15.59 -4.55
C ASN A 449 29.19 -14.80 -4.62
N ASP A 450 28.05 -15.49 -4.72
CA ASP A 450 26.74 -14.85 -4.86
C ASP A 450 26.05 -14.70 -3.51
N GLN A 451 25.28 -13.61 -3.36
CA GLN A 451 24.62 -13.26 -2.10
C GLN A 451 23.51 -14.27 -1.72
N GLU A 452 22.73 -14.78 -2.68
CA GLU A 452 21.53 -15.58 -2.38
C GLU A 452 21.85 -16.88 -1.61
N PRO A 453 22.83 -17.72 -2.02
CA PRO A 453 23.23 -18.88 -1.22
C PRO A 453 23.80 -18.49 0.15
N ARG A 454 24.58 -17.40 0.25
CA ARG A 454 25.13 -16.92 1.52
C ARG A 454 24.03 -16.46 2.48
N ARG A 455 23.03 -15.73 1.98
CA ARG A 455 21.83 -15.31 2.72
C ARG A 455 21.06 -16.51 3.26
N MET A 456 20.85 -17.53 2.43
CA MET A 456 20.17 -18.76 2.86
C MET A 456 20.97 -19.48 3.97
N ALA A 457 22.28 -19.57 3.81
CA ALA A 457 23.15 -20.19 4.80
C ALA A 457 23.13 -19.48 6.16
N ILE A 458 23.28 -18.15 6.19
CA ILE A 458 23.28 -17.40 7.46
C ILE A 458 21.90 -17.38 8.13
N SER A 459 20.82 -17.32 7.34
CA SER A 459 19.45 -17.40 7.86
C SER A 459 19.18 -18.75 8.55
N TYR A 460 19.71 -19.84 8.00
CA TYR A 460 19.63 -21.15 8.66
C TYR A 460 20.41 -21.18 9.97
N LEU A 461 21.64 -20.67 9.98
CA LEU A 461 22.45 -20.57 11.20
C LEU A 461 21.73 -19.75 12.27
N GLU A 462 21.05 -18.67 11.91
CA GLU A 462 20.19 -17.90 12.83
C GLU A 462 19.02 -18.73 13.37
N ALA A 463 18.33 -19.50 12.51
CA ALA A 463 17.15 -20.27 12.87
C ALA A 463 17.43 -21.42 13.85
N ILE A 464 18.65 -21.98 13.84
CA ILE A 464 19.05 -23.08 14.73
C ILE A 464 19.79 -22.61 16.00
N LEU A 465 19.83 -21.29 16.26
CA LEU A 465 20.34 -20.77 17.54
C LEU A 465 19.54 -21.38 18.71
N PRO A 466 20.21 -21.72 19.82
CA PRO A 466 21.59 -21.41 20.18
C PRO A 466 22.65 -22.43 19.71
N ASN A 467 22.26 -23.49 18.98
CA ASN A 467 23.15 -24.62 18.68
C ASN A 467 24.26 -24.28 17.68
N SER A 468 24.19 -23.13 17.01
CA SER A 468 25.10 -22.66 15.96
C SER A 468 25.98 -21.48 16.39
N CYS A 469 26.15 -21.24 17.69
CA CYS A 469 26.91 -20.07 18.15
C CYS A 469 28.37 -20.08 17.70
N ASP A 470 29.01 -21.25 17.67
CA ASP A 470 30.40 -21.39 17.20
C ASP A 470 30.51 -21.06 15.71
N GLU A 471 29.59 -21.58 14.90
CA GLU A 471 29.51 -21.35 13.47
C GLU A 471 29.24 -19.87 13.17
N ALA A 472 28.23 -19.29 13.83
CA ALA A 472 27.90 -17.88 13.66
C ALA A 472 29.05 -16.94 14.09
N PHE A 473 29.73 -17.26 15.20
CA PHE A 473 30.90 -16.50 15.62
C PHE A 473 32.05 -16.62 14.62
N SER A 474 32.24 -17.80 14.01
CA SER A 474 33.32 -18.02 13.03
C SER A 474 33.18 -17.19 11.74
N ILE A 475 31.95 -16.81 11.38
CA ILE A 475 31.67 -15.99 10.19
C ILE A 475 31.44 -14.51 10.50
N LEU A 476 31.50 -14.09 11.77
CA LEU A 476 31.11 -12.75 12.21
C LEU A 476 31.79 -11.63 11.43
N GLY A 477 33.13 -11.61 11.40
CA GLY A 477 33.89 -10.56 10.70
C GLY A 477 33.57 -10.54 9.22
N LYS A 478 33.59 -11.71 8.57
CA LYS A 478 33.27 -11.84 7.14
C LYS A 478 31.84 -11.38 6.81
N ALA A 479 30.88 -11.66 7.69
CA ALA A 479 29.49 -11.25 7.49
C ALA A 479 29.25 -9.75 7.71
N LEU A 480 30.02 -9.11 8.59
CA LEU A 480 30.00 -7.65 8.75
C LEU A 480 30.63 -6.92 7.57
N GLU A 481 31.63 -7.55 6.93
CA GLU A 481 32.29 -7.10 5.71
C GLU A 481 31.52 -7.46 4.42
N ASP A 482 30.44 -8.23 4.49
CA ASP A 482 29.71 -8.67 3.29
C ASP A 482 29.10 -7.46 2.56
N PRO A 483 29.23 -7.37 1.22
CA PRO A 483 28.62 -6.28 0.46
C PRO A 483 27.09 -6.26 0.50
N ASP A 484 26.44 -7.38 0.85
CA ASP A 484 24.98 -7.45 0.95
C ASP A 484 24.50 -7.03 2.36
N ILE A 485 23.72 -5.94 2.40
CA ILE A 485 23.20 -5.36 3.64
C ILE A 485 22.26 -6.30 4.42
N ASP A 486 21.58 -7.24 3.76
CA ASP A 486 20.69 -8.20 4.44
C ASP A 486 21.53 -9.23 5.21
N ILE A 487 22.66 -9.68 4.65
CA ILE A 487 23.64 -10.53 5.35
C ILE A 487 24.18 -9.80 6.60
N ARG A 488 24.61 -8.54 6.43
CA ARG A 488 25.11 -7.72 7.55
C ARG A 488 24.06 -7.57 8.65
N ASN A 489 22.80 -7.33 8.28
CA ASN A 489 21.71 -7.24 9.24
C ASN A 489 21.39 -8.57 9.92
N CYS A 490 21.50 -9.70 9.21
CA CYS A 490 21.28 -11.02 9.78
C CYS A 490 22.35 -11.34 10.84
N ILE A 491 23.64 -11.07 10.59
CA ILE A 491 24.68 -11.31 11.61
C ILE A 491 24.53 -10.39 12.83
N ILE A 492 24.08 -9.15 12.64
CA ILE A 492 23.75 -8.23 13.74
C ILE A 492 22.61 -8.78 14.60
N SER A 493 21.58 -9.34 13.97
CA SER A 493 20.47 -10.03 14.66
C SER A 493 20.98 -11.24 15.46
N ILE A 494 21.87 -12.06 14.90
CA ILE A 494 22.50 -13.19 15.61
C ILE A 494 23.31 -12.70 16.82
N CYS A 495 24.07 -11.60 16.66
CA CYS A 495 24.84 -10.99 17.76
C CYS A 495 23.92 -10.58 18.91
N GLN A 496 22.81 -9.91 18.59
CA GLN A 496 21.81 -9.49 19.56
C GLN A 496 21.15 -10.68 20.25
N LYS A 497 20.70 -11.69 19.48
CA LYS A 497 19.91 -12.81 20.01
C LYS A 497 20.73 -13.80 20.84
N ALA A 498 22.00 -14.02 20.50
CA ALA A 498 22.79 -15.09 21.10
C ALA A 498 24.20 -14.65 21.54
N LEU A 499 25.01 -14.09 20.65
CA LEU A 499 26.45 -13.98 20.91
C LEU A 499 26.79 -12.97 22.02
N LEU A 500 26.05 -11.86 22.13
CA LEU A 500 26.24 -10.86 23.20
C LEU A 500 25.75 -11.34 24.58
N HIS A 501 24.82 -12.29 24.59
CA HIS A 501 24.30 -12.91 25.82
C HIS A 501 25.17 -14.08 26.30
N ASN A 502 26.00 -14.65 25.42
CA ASN A 502 26.89 -15.74 25.76
C ASN A 502 28.26 -15.21 26.24
N PRO A 503 28.65 -15.48 27.50
CA PRO A 503 29.90 -14.95 28.08
C PRO A 503 31.16 -15.42 27.34
N LEU A 504 31.09 -16.54 26.61
CA LEU A 504 32.21 -17.06 25.83
C LEU A 504 32.58 -16.14 24.65
N TYR A 505 31.57 -15.57 23.97
CA TYR A 505 31.78 -14.77 22.75
C TYR A 505 31.68 -13.27 23.00
N LYS A 506 30.95 -12.84 24.03
CA LYS A 506 30.60 -11.43 24.29
C LYS A 506 31.78 -10.46 24.12
N VAL A 507 32.94 -10.77 24.73
CA VAL A 507 34.10 -9.87 24.69
C VAL A 507 34.60 -9.65 23.26
N ASN A 508 34.71 -10.73 22.48
CA ASN A 508 35.20 -10.67 21.11
C ASN A 508 34.15 -10.05 20.17
N VAL A 509 32.87 -10.34 20.37
CA VAL A 509 31.77 -9.76 19.59
C VAL A 509 31.71 -8.25 19.81
N VAL A 510 31.79 -7.78 21.06
CA VAL A 510 31.82 -6.34 21.36
C VAL A 510 33.04 -5.69 20.72
N LYS A 511 34.21 -6.33 20.78
CA LYS A 511 35.41 -5.82 20.12
C LYS A 511 35.20 -5.65 18.62
N GLU A 512 34.69 -6.69 17.95
CA GLU A 512 34.42 -6.66 16.52
C GLU A 512 33.42 -5.57 16.15
N LEU A 513 32.26 -5.52 16.82
CA LEU A 513 31.21 -4.55 16.54
C LEU A 513 31.67 -3.10 16.72
N ASN A 514 32.59 -2.81 17.65
CA ASN A 514 33.13 -1.45 17.81
C ASN A 514 33.86 -0.94 16.56
N GLU A 515 34.42 -1.82 15.72
CA GLU A 515 35.09 -1.42 14.47
C GLU A 515 34.10 -0.89 13.42
N TRP A 516 32.81 -1.17 13.61
CA TRP A 516 31.73 -0.86 12.66
C TRP A 516 30.75 0.22 13.17
N THR A 517 31.06 0.91 14.28
CA THR A 517 30.14 1.94 14.82
C THR A 517 29.98 3.14 13.90
N GLU A 518 30.97 3.44 13.07
CA GLU A 518 30.95 4.56 12.12
C GLU A 518 30.50 4.16 10.70
N ASP A 519 30.11 2.90 10.51
CA ASP A 519 29.61 2.45 9.21
C ASP A 519 28.32 3.19 8.83
N PRO A 520 28.20 3.71 7.59
CA PRO A 520 27.06 4.52 7.18
C PRO A 520 25.74 3.73 7.12
N GLU A 521 25.78 2.41 6.95
CA GLU A 521 24.59 1.57 6.78
C GLU A 521 24.18 0.87 8.08
N ILE A 522 25.15 0.31 8.81
CA ILE A 522 24.87 -0.51 10.02
C ILE A 522 25.31 0.16 11.33
N GLY A 523 26.08 1.24 11.29
CA GLY A 523 26.68 1.84 12.48
C GLY A 523 25.64 2.32 13.51
N SER A 524 24.49 2.83 13.06
CA SER A 524 23.39 3.22 13.94
C SER A 524 22.81 2.03 14.74
N LYS A 525 22.59 0.89 14.08
CA LYS A 525 22.11 -0.35 14.71
C LYS A 525 23.15 -0.89 15.68
N ILE A 526 24.42 -0.88 15.30
CA ILE A 526 25.52 -1.32 16.17
C ILE A 526 25.62 -0.45 17.43
N ARG A 527 25.57 0.87 17.30
CA ARG A 527 25.57 1.78 18.46
C ARG A 527 24.37 1.51 19.37
N SER A 528 23.19 1.26 18.80
CA SER A 528 22.01 0.92 19.61
C SER A 528 22.16 -0.41 20.37
N LEU A 529 22.87 -1.38 19.79
CA LEU A 529 23.15 -2.67 20.44
C LEU A 529 24.21 -2.57 21.55
N LEU A 530 25.22 -1.72 21.36
CA LEU A 530 26.29 -1.53 22.34
C LEU A 530 25.90 -0.54 23.45
N HIS A 531 25.06 0.45 23.15
CA HIS A 531 24.66 1.56 24.02
C HIS A 531 23.14 1.83 23.96
N PRO A 532 22.29 0.95 24.50
CA PRO A 532 20.84 1.10 24.45
C PRO A 532 20.30 2.35 25.20
N ASP A 533 21.08 2.93 26.12
CA ASP A 533 20.65 4.03 27.00
C ASP A 533 20.92 5.44 26.45
N SER A 534 21.57 5.59 25.29
CA SER A 534 21.99 6.91 24.75
C SER A 534 20.96 7.59 23.82
N ILE A 535 19.70 7.16 23.82
CA ILE A 535 18.64 7.70 22.94
C ILE A 535 17.75 8.66 23.73
N SER A 536 18.18 9.91 23.93
CA SER A 536 17.28 11.00 24.35
C SER A 536 17.66 12.34 23.71
N SER A 537 16.86 12.74 22.72
CA SER A 537 16.42 14.10 22.36
C SER A 537 17.34 15.31 22.69
N VAL A 538 17.82 15.98 21.65
CA VAL A 538 18.13 17.42 21.69
C VAL A 538 17.16 18.09 20.70
N SER A 539 16.19 18.86 21.19
CA SER A 539 15.37 19.75 20.35
C SER A 539 16.11 21.07 20.12
N GLU A 540 16.23 21.51 18.88
CA GLU A 540 16.88 22.78 18.50
C GLU A 540 16.08 24.01 19.03
N PRO A 541 16.71 25.08 19.56
CA PRO A 541 16.00 26.29 20.00
C PRO A 541 15.32 27.06 18.85
N LEU A 542 14.11 27.60 19.06
CA LEU A 542 13.33 28.37 18.06
C LEU A 542 14.10 29.56 17.47
N GLU A 543 14.91 30.26 18.28
CA GLU A 543 15.72 31.37 17.78
C GLU A 543 16.78 30.90 16.77
N HIS A 544 17.25 29.65 16.87
CA HIS A 544 18.18 29.05 15.93
C HIS A 544 17.50 28.76 14.59
N ILE A 545 16.29 28.20 14.62
CA ILE A 545 15.48 27.93 13.41
C ILE A 545 15.22 29.24 12.65
N LEU A 546 14.81 30.31 13.34
CA LEU A 546 14.58 31.62 12.73
C LEU A 546 15.87 32.22 12.15
N ALA A 547 17.01 32.08 12.84
CA ALA A 547 18.29 32.56 12.34
C ALA A 547 18.72 31.81 11.07
N GLU A 548 18.58 30.48 11.04
CA GLU A 548 18.88 29.65 9.88
C GLU A 548 17.98 29.99 8.69
N MET A 549 16.67 30.17 8.91
CA MET A 549 15.74 30.62 7.86
C MET A 549 16.17 31.96 7.28
N MET A 550 16.52 32.94 8.13
CA MET A 550 16.97 34.25 7.65
C MET A 550 18.30 34.18 6.90
N ILE A 551 19.22 33.30 7.32
CA ILE A 551 20.48 33.07 6.60
C ILE A 551 20.20 32.45 5.23
N GLY A 552 19.40 31.38 5.17
CA GLY A 552 19.04 30.72 3.91
C GLY A 552 18.36 31.66 2.91
N LEU A 553 17.49 32.56 3.39
CA LEU A 553 16.84 33.57 2.56
C LEU A 553 17.80 34.67 2.10
N SER A 554 18.79 35.03 2.93
CA SER A 554 19.78 36.07 2.58
C SER A 554 20.83 35.61 1.55
N ILE A 555 21.10 34.31 1.46
CA ILE A 555 22.11 33.74 0.56
C ILE A 555 21.60 33.69 -0.90
N GLY A 556 20.28 33.74 -1.12
CA GLY A 556 19.65 33.54 -2.43
C GLY A 556 19.39 34.78 -3.30
N CYS A 557 19.74 36.01 -2.87
CA CYS A 557 19.41 37.22 -3.65
C CYS A 557 20.47 37.64 -4.69
N THR A 558 21.59 36.93 -4.83
CA THR A 558 22.73 37.41 -5.66
C THR A 558 23.33 36.43 -6.66
N GLU A 559 22.82 35.21 -6.82
CA GLU A 559 23.42 34.27 -7.77
C GLU A 559 22.40 33.78 -8.82
N ASP A 560 22.57 34.27 -10.05
CA ASP A 560 22.18 33.58 -11.27
C ASP A 560 22.88 32.21 -11.27
N ILE A 561 22.20 31.18 -10.75
CA ILE A 561 22.67 29.80 -10.90
C ILE A 561 21.99 29.23 -12.15
N ASP A 562 22.77 29.20 -13.23
CA ASP A 562 22.50 28.45 -14.46
C ASP A 562 22.10 27.00 -14.11
N CYS A 563 20.85 26.65 -14.41
CA CYS A 563 20.31 25.31 -14.23
C CYS A 563 20.73 24.43 -15.43
N TYR A 564 21.34 23.27 -15.14
CA TYR A 564 21.46 22.13 -16.07
C TYR A 564 20.30 21.16 -15.88
#